data_AF-A0A803MKL4-F1
#
_entry.id   AF-A0A803MKL4-F1
#
_cell.length_a   1.000
_cell.length_b   1.000
_cell.length_c   1.000
_cell.angle_alpha   90.00
_cell.angle_beta   90.00
_cell.angle_gamma   90.00
#
_symmetry.space_group_name_H-M   'P 1'
#
loop_
_entity.id
_entity.type
_entity.pdbx_description
1 polymer ?
#
loop_
_entity_poly.entity_id
_entity_poly.type
_entity_poly.pdbx_seq_one_letter_code
_entity_poly.pdbx_strand_id
1 'polypeptide(L)'
;MVRGDDSSDKEYFGVLGDIFELHYPGGNRVFVFKCNWFDVSYHGRGYKVDEYGFISVNKTRTLKIDEVFVLESQVEQVFFIQDPIDKDWDFVVKAQPRDFYNMPMMMLINNIWMWMHISMIRWS
;
A
#
# COMPACT_ATOMS: atom_id res chain seq x y z
N MET A 1 2.32 -13.03 -16.18
CA MET A 1 3.49 -12.18 -15.86
C MET A 1 3.57 -11.10 -16.91
N VAL A 2 3.21 -9.87 -16.58
CA VAL A 2 3.47 -8.71 -17.45
C VAL A 2 4.60 -7.96 -16.79
N ARG A 3 5.80 -8.05 -17.35
CA ARG A 3 6.94 -7.22 -16.95
C ARG A 3 6.79 -5.88 -17.67
N GLY A 4 6.52 -4.83 -16.91
CA GLY A 4 6.82 -3.46 -17.33
C GLY A 4 8.33 -3.28 -17.23
N ASP A 5 8.97 -2.97 -18.34
CA ASP A 5 10.41 -2.76 -18.46
C ASP A 5 10.70 -1.31 -18.05
N ASP A 6 10.78 -1.05 -16.75
CA ASP A 6 11.40 0.16 -16.19
C ASP A 6 12.33 -0.26 -15.06
N SER A 7 13.61 0.06 -15.21
CA SER A 7 14.76 -0.42 -14.45
C SER A 7 14.88 0.19 -13.06
N SER A 8 13.80 0.18 -12.28
CA SER A 8 13.83 0.51 -10.87
C SER A 8 12.79 -0.30 -10.12
N ASP A 9 13.22 -1.13 -9.17
CA ASP A 9 12.38 -1.70 -8.10
C ASP A 9 11.83 -0.54 -7.23
N LYS A 10 10.89 0.24 -7.80
CA LYS A 10 10.26 1.38 -7.15
C LYS A 10 9.03 0.88 -6.42
N GLU A 11 9.11 0.91 -5.10
CA GLU A 11 7.97 0.61 -4.23
C GLU A 11 7.00 1.79 -4.23
N TYR A 12 5.71 1.51 -4.41
CA TYR A 12 4.66 2.53 -4.35
C TYR A 12 3.95 2.46 -3.01
N PHE A 13 3.64 3.62 -2.46
CA PHE A 13 2.96 3.77 -1.18
C PHE A 13 1.69 4.59 -1.37
N GLY A 14 0.59 4.15 -0.78
CA GLY A 14 -0.69 4.85 -0.92
C GLY A 14 -1.60 4.70 0.27
N VAL A 15 -2.60 5.56 0.32
CA VAL A 15 -3.71 5.49 1.27
C VAL A 15 -4.77 4.58 0.65
N LEU A 16 -5.24 3.57 1.36
CA LEU A 16 -6.44 2.85 0.92
C LEU A 16 -7.63 3.82 0.89
N GLY A 17 -8.28 3.93 -0.26
CA GLY A 17 -9.52 4.68 -0.43
C GLY A 17 -10.73 3.77 -0.36
N ASP A 18 -10.94 2.99 -1.42
CA ASP A 18 -12.11 2.11 -1.56
C ASP A 18 -11.70 0.66 -1.79
N ILE A 19 -12.57 -0.27 -1.38
CA ILE A 19 -12.45 -1.70 -1.64
C ILE A 19 -13.62 -2.15 -2.51
N PHE A 20 -13.32 -2.82 -3.62
CA PHE A 20 -14.31 -3.38 -4.52
C PHE A 20 -14.24 -4.91 -4.50
N GLU A 21 -15.38 -5.56 -4.27
CA GLU A 21 -15.54 -7.00 -4.46
C GLU A 21 -16.07 -7.28 -5.87
N LEU A 22 -15.28 -7.96 -6.68
CA LEU A 22 -15.66 -8.40 -8.02
C LEU A 22 -16.14 -9.84 -7.98
N HIS A 23 -17.38 -10.05 -8.44
CA HIS A 23 -17.98 -11.36 -8.56
C HIS A 23 -17.83 -11.89 -9.99
N TYR A 24 -17.14 -13.02 -10.13
CA TYR A 24 -17.00 -13.70 -11.41
C TYR A 24 -18.04 -14.82 -11.54
N PRO A 25 -18.53 -15.09 -12.77
CA PRO A 25 -19.31 -16.28 -13.05
C PRO A 25 -18.58 -17.54 -12.57
N GLY A 26 -19.30 -18.44 -11.90
CA GLY A 26 -18.70 -19.62 -11.27
C GLY A 26 -18.36 -19.47 -9.78
N GLY A 27 -18.72 -18.35 -9.14
CA GLY A 27 -18.65 -18.17 -7.68
C GLY A 27 -17.31 -17.64 -7.16
N ASN A 28 -16.37 -17.33 -8.05
CA ASN A 28 -15.10 -16.74 -7.69
C ASN A 28 -15.28 -15.26 -7.32
N ARG A 29 -14.52 -14.81 -6.31
CA ARG A 29 -14.53 -13.43 -5.82
C ARG A 29 -13.10 -12.92 -5.78
N VAL A 30 -12.91 -11.68 -6.21
CA VAL A 30 -11.61 -10.99 -6.17
C VAL A 30 -11.81 -9.63 -5.54
N PHE A 31 -10.92 -9.25 -4.62
CA PHE A 31 -10.91 -7.92 -4.04
C PHE A 31 -9.90 -7.04 -4.76
N VAL A 32 -10.34 -5.83 -5.07
CA VAL A 32 -9.54 -4.80 -5.73
C VAL A 32 -9.57 -3.55 -4.87
N PHE A 33 -8.42 -2.94 -4.65
CA PHE A 33 -8.28 -1.74 -3.85
C PHE A 33 -8.02 -0.54 -4.74
N LYS A 34 -8.77 0.53 -4.48
CA LYS A 34 -8.48 1.86 -5.00
C LYS A 34 -7.67 2.59 -3.95
N CYS A 35 -6.47 3.01 -4.34
CA CYS A 35 -5.55 3.70 -3.44
C CYS A 35 -5.22 5.10 -3.96
N ASN A 36 -5.06 6.04 -3.04
CA ASN A 36 -4.50 7.35 -3.32
C ASN A 36 -2.98 7.28 -3.11
N TRP A 37 -2.23 7.29 -4.22
CA TRP A 37 -0.79 7.06 -4.21
C TRP A 37 0.00 8.33 -3.90
N PHE A 38 1.06 8.20 -3.12
CA PHE A 38 2.06 9.25 -2.93
C PHE A 38 2.97 9.36 -4.16
N ASP A 39 3.43 10.57 -4.47
CA ASP A 39 4.40 10.80 -5.53
C ASP A 39 5.75 10.19 -5.14
N VAL A 40 6.17 9.12 -5.81
CA VAL A 40 7.48 8.49 -5.62
C VAL A 40 8.40 8.69 -6.83
N SER A 41 8.10 9.69 -7.67
CA SER A 41 8.82 9.92 -8.93
C SER A 41 10.29 10.29 -8.73
N TYR A 42 10.58 11.07 -7.68
CA TYR A 42 11.91 11.62 -7.40
C TYR A 42 12.30 11.51 -5.92
N HIS A 43 13.48 10.94 -5.66
CA HIS A 43 14.10 10.92 -4.32
C HIS A 43 14.38 12.35 -3.83
N GLY A 44 14.17 12.59 -2.53
CA GLY A 44 14.30 13.89 -1.88
C GLY A 44 13.11 14.85 -2.11
N ARG A 45 12.18 14.51 -3.00
CA ARG A 45 10.98 15.32 -3.28
C ARG A 45 9.70 14.59 -2.91
N GLY A 46 9.55 13.37 -3.40
CA GLY A 46 8.37 12.54 -3.20
C GLY A 46 8.56 11.48 -2.11
N TYR A 47 9.74 10.87 -2.08
CA TYR A 47 10.17 9.96 -1.04
C TYR A 47 11.63 10.22 -0.66
N LYS A 48 12.02 9.84 0.55
CA LYS A 48 13.40 9.86 1.02
C LYS A 48 13.73 8.51 1.66
N VAL A 49 15.00 8.15 1.62
CA VAL A 49 15.55 6.99 2.33
C VAL A 49 16.71 7.53 3.16
N ASP A 50 16.69 7.29 4.46
CA ASP A 50 17.77 7.74 5.35
C ASP A 50 18.96 6.78 5.36
N GLU A 51 20.01 7.12 6.11
CA GLU A 51 21.23 6.32 6.23
C GLU A 51 21.01 4.94 6.86
N TYR A 52 19.89 4.75 7.57
CA TYR A 52 19.50 3.49 8.21
C TYR A 52 18.52 2.66 7.36
N GLY A 53 18.13 3.17 6.19
CA GLY A 53 17.19 2.51 5.28
C GLY A 53 15.72 2.75 5.60
N PHE A 54 15.38 3.66 6.52
CA PHE A 54 13.99 4.06 6.74
C PHE A 54 13.50 4.90 5.57
N ILE A 55 12.32 4.55 5.08
CA ILE A 55 11.66 5.26 3.98
C ILE A 55 10.72 6.29 4.60
N SER A 56 10.68 7.49 4.04
CA SER A 56 9.62 8.46 4.32
C SER A 56 9.02 8.97 3.02
N VAL A 57 7.74 9.31 3.05
CA VAL A 57 7.00 9.86 1.91
C VAL A 57 6.53 11.27 2.22
N ASN A 58 6.45 12.11 1.19
CA ASN A 58 5.90 13.45 1.31
C ASN A 58 4.38 13.41 1.09
N LYS A 59 3.61 13.63 2.14
CA LYS A 59 2.14 13.50 2.08
C LYS A 59 1.44 14.65 1.36
N THR A 60 2.14 15.75 1.14
CA THR A 60 1.61 16.88 0.34
C THR A 60 1.64 16.58 -1.16
N ARG A 61 2.34 15.51 -1.56
CA ARG A 61 2.50 15.12 -2.95
C ARG A 61 1.86 13.77 -3.21
N THR A 62 0.74 13.81 -3.92
CA THR A 62 0.07 12.62 -4.41
C THR A 62 0.27 12.49 -5.92
N LEU A 63 0.36 11.27 -6.42
CA LEU A 63 0.33 11.02 -7.86
C LEU A 63 -1.05 11.42 -8.39
N LYS A 64 -1.07 12.28 -9.40
CA LYS A 64 -2.30 12.68 -10.10
C LYS A 64 -2.64 11.67 -11.18
N ILE A 65 -2.96 10.46 -10.75
CA ILE A 65 -3.47 9.37 -11.58
C ILE A 65 -4.93 9.20 -11.24
N ASP A 66 -5.78 9.20 -12.27
CA ASP A 66 -7.24 9.26 -12.09
C ASP A 66 -7.78 8.05 -11.34
N GLU A 67 -7.16 6.86 -11.47
CA GLU A 67 -7.52 5.68 -10.71
C GLU A 67 -6.52 4.54 -10.99
N VAL A 68 -5.83 4.06 -9.94
CA VAL A 68 -5.05 2.81 -10.03
C VAL A 68 -5.65 1.82 -9.06
N PHE A 69 -6.18 0.76 -9.64
CA PHE A 69 -6.73 -0.39 -8.96
C PHE A 69 -5.64 -1.44 -8.78
N VAL A 70 -5.48 -1.92 -7.55
CA VAL A 70 -4.49 -2.95 -7.21
C VAL A 70 -5.16 -4.17 -6.60
N LEU A 71 -4.69 -5.35 -6.95
CA LEU A 71 -5.19 -6.59 -6.37
C LEU A 71 -4.65 -6.76 -4.95
N GLU A 72 -5.44 -7.40 -4.09
CA GLU A 72 -5.01 -7.74 -2.73
C GLU A 72 -3.70 -8.54 -2.71
N SER A 73 -3.54 -9.48 -3.65
CA SER A 73 -2.33 -10.30 -3.76
C SER A 73 -1.08 -9.53 -4.18
N GLN A 74 -1.20 -8.26 -4.59
CA GLN A 74 -0.08 -7.44 -5.05
C GLN A 74 0.30 -6.37 -4.03
N VAL A 75 -0.37 -6.35 -2.88
CA VAL A 75 -0.16 -5.30 -1.91
C VAL A 75 0.23 -5.81 -0.54
N GLU A 76 0.96 -4.95 0.18
CA GLU A 76 1.35 -5.18 1.57
C GLU A 76 0.81 -4.05 2.45
N GLN A 77 0.46 -4.37 3.69
CA GLN A 77 0.04 -3.36 4.65
C GLN A 77 1.24 -2.57 5.18
N VAL A 78 1.10 -1.25 5.23
CA VAL A 78 2.10 -0.33 5.81
C VAL A 78 1.43 0.69 6.72
N PHE A 79 2.20 1.24 7.64
CA PHE A 79 1.79 2.32 8.53
C PHE A 79 2.60 3.58 8.23
N PHE A 80 1.94 4.73 8.37
CA PHE A 80 2.56 6.04 8.20
C PHE A 80 2.65 6.74 9.55
N ILE A 81 3.85 7.13 9.95
CA ILE A 81 4.11 7.85 11.21
C ILE A 81 4.62 9.24 10.87
N GLN A 82 3.89 10.27 11.29
CA GLN A 82 4.29 11.65 11.04
C GLN A 82 5.67 11.96 11.62
N ASP A 83 6.52 12.58 10.81
CA ASP A 83 7.82 13.07 11.25
C ASP A 83 7.61 14.25 12.23
N PRO A 84 8.19 14.19 13.44
CA PRO A 84 8.00 15.24 14.44
C PRO A 84 8.72 16.55 14.08
N ILE A 85 9.72 16.50 13.19
CA ILE A 85 10.52 17.64 12.76
C ILE A 85 9.90 18.24 11.49
N ASP A 86 9.68 17.42 10.47
CA ASP A 86 9.14 17.87 9.19
C ASP A 86 7.73 17.31 8.95
N LYS A 87 6.73 18.10 9.31
CA LYS A 87 5.33 17.69 9.26
C LYS A 87 4.83 17.37 7.86
N ASP A 88 5.53 17.70 6.78
CA ASP A 88 5.12 17.32 5.43
C ASP A 88 5.50 15.87 5.09
N TRP A 89 6.27 15.20 5.95
CA TRP A 89 6.76 13.84 5.74
C TRP A 89 6.21 12.87 6.77
N ASP A 90 5.93 11.65 6.32
CA ASP A 90 5.58 10.53 7.17
C ASP A 90 6.54 9.36 6.91
N PHE A 91 7.05 8.74 7.97
CA PHE A 91 7.83 7.51 7.90
C PHE A 91 6.94 6.34 7.51
N VAL A 92 7.44 5.49 6.62
CA VAL A 92 6.79 4.25 6.21
C VAL A 92 7.31 3.10 7.07
N VAL A 93 6.40 2.47 7.80
CA VAL A 93 6.68 1.28 8.60
C VAL A 93 5.98 0.09 7.96
N LYS A 94 6.77 -0.87 7.46
CA LYS A 94 6.22 -2.12 6.93
C LYS A 94 5.61 -2.91 8.07
N ALA A 95 4.37 -3.36 7.90
CA ALA A 95 3.77 -4.28 8.85
C ALA A 95 4.53 -5.60 8.77
N GLN A 96 5.25 -5.99 9.82
CA GLN A 96 5.69 -7.36 9.94
C GLN A 96 4.50 -8.18 10.46
N PRO A 97 4.00 -9.17 9.70
CA PRO A 97 3.04 -10.10 10.26
C PRO A 97 3.72 -10.80 11.44
N ARG A 98 3.20 -10.58 12.66
CA ARG A 98 3.64 -11.33 13.85
C ARG A 98 3.26 -12.79 13.62
N ASP A 99 4.25 -13.57 13.22
CA ASP A 99 4.21 -15.01 13.03
C ASP A 99 3.17 -15.52 12.01
N PHE A 100 3.66 -16.26 11.02
CA PHE A 100 2.85 -17.00 10.05
C PHE A 100 1.93 -17.99 10.77
N TYR A 101 0.70 -17.58 11.06
CA TYR A 101 -0.40 -18.53 11.07
C TYR A 101 -0.84 -18.68 9.62
N ASN A 102 -0.69 -19.91 9.12
CA ASN A 102 -1.21 -20.36 7.83
C ASN A 102 -2.75 -20.31 7.89
N MET A 103 -3.30 -19.10 7.84
CA MET A 103 -4.72 -18.81 7.95
C MET A 103 -5.36 -19.04 6.59
N PRO A 104 -6.35 -19.94 6.48
CA PRO A 104 -7.04 -20.16 5.22
C PRO A 104 -7.72 -18.84 4.80
N MET A 105 -7.68 -18.55 3.50
CA MET A 105 -8.15 -17.30 2.87
C MET A 105 -9.57 -16.86 3.27
N MET A 106 -10.38 -17.80 3.77
CA MET A 106 -11.72 -17.55 4.30
C MET A 106 -11.75 -16.89 5.70
N MET A 107 -10.67 -16.99 6.49
CA MET A 107 -10.50 -16.26 7.75
C MET A 107 -9.90 -14.85 7.57
N LEU A 108 -9.26 -14.56 6.44
CA LEU A 108 -8.87 -13.19 6.07
C LEU A 108 -10.11 -12.31 5.86
N ILE A 109 -11.13 -12.83 5.17
CA ILE A 109 -12.38 -12.11 4.86
C ILE A 109 -13.17 -11.75 6.13
N ASN A 110 -13.20 -12.63 7.14
CA ASN A 110 -13.88 -12.35 8.42
C ASN A 110 -13.09 -11.42 9.34
N ASN A 111 -11.76 -11.37 9.23
CA ASN A 111 -10.93 -10.46 10.03
C ASN A 111 -10.79 -9.06 9.42
N ILE A 112 -10.97 -8.90 8.10
CA ILE A 112 -10.97 -7.59 7.43
C ILE A 112 -12.07 -6.67 8.01
N TRP A 113 -13.26 -7.20 8.28
CA TRP A 113 -14.35 -6.43 8.91
C TRP A 113 -14.06 -6.00 10.37
N MET A 114 -13.22 -6.74 11.09
CA MET A 114 -12.89 -6.44 12.50
C MET A 114 -11.67 -5.53 12.66
N TRP A 115 -10.81 -5.43 11.64
CA TRP A 115 -9.55 -4.68 11.69
C TRP A 115 -9.54 -3.38 10.86
N MET A 116 -10.56 -3.12 10.04
CA MET A 116 -10.69 -1.91 9.20
C MET A 116 -11.04 -0.61 9.96
N HIS A 117 -10.50 -0.37 11.16
CA HIS A 117 -10.50 0.98 11.72
C HIS A 117 -9.20 1.75 11.50
N ILE A 118 -8.08 1.10 11.13
CA ILE A 118 -6.80 1.80 10.96
C ILE A 118 -5.90 1.07 9.93
N SER A 119 -5.67 1.68 8.75
CA SER A 119 -4.41 1.64 7.93
C SER A 119 -4.45 1.24 6.43
N MET A 120 -3.41 1.75 5.75
CA MET A 120 -3.19 2.05 4.33
C MET A 120 -2.29 1.01 3.61
N ILE A 121 -2.25 1.02 2.26
CA ILE A 121 -1.78 -0.09 1.40
C ILE A 121 -0.59 0.30 0.48
N ARG A 122 0.40 -0.60 0.27
CA ARG A 122 1.62 -0.47 -0.57
C ARG A 122 1.59 -1.47 -1.75
N TRP A 123 2.17 -1.18 -2.93
CA TRP A 123 2.25 -2.07 -4.12
C TRP A 123 3.71 -2.30 -4.58
N SER A 124 4.01 -3.48 -5.13
CA SER A 124 5.33 -3.90 -5.69
C SER A 124 5.34 -3.96 -7.21
#